data_AF-A0A970R3G3-F1
#
_entry.id   AF-A0A970R3G3-F1
#
_cell.length_a   1.000
_cell.length_b   1.000
_cell.length_c   1.000
_cell.angle_alpha   90.00
_cell.angle_beta   90.00
_cell.angle_gamma   90.00
#
_symmetry.space_group_name_H-M   'P 1'
#
loop_
_entity.id
_entity.type
_entity.pdbx_description
1 polymer ?
#
loop_
_entity_poly.entity_id
_entity_poly.type
_entity_poly.pdbx_seq_one_letter_code
_entity_poly.pdbx_strand_id
1 'polypeptide(L)'
;MKSFLKIFSFVALLFLINASPLFAQKIIINGINDEFENINPTSKTNILTKERSRDFECGDVFVDPRDGKSYPTVQIGEQCWMGKNLNFGQMIDNATNMTNNGIAEKYCYDNNPANCDTYGALYKWGEVMQYTTTEGVQGLCPDGWH
;
A
#
# COMPACT_ATOMS: atom_id res chain seq x y z
N MET A 1 -44.05 14.89 -3.15
CA MET A 1 -44.38 14.91 -4.59
C MET A 1 -43.08 15.02 -5.36
N LYS A 2 -42.60 13.88 -5.91
CA LYS A 2 -42.35 13.64 -7.35
C LYS A 2 -41.57 14.80 -8.01
N SER A 3 -40.32 14.65 -8.41
CA SER A 3 -39.86 13.94 -9.63
C SER A 3 -38.35 14.22 -9.76
N PHE A 4 -37.41 13.43 -10.27
CA PHE A 4 -37.39 12.65 -11.51
C PHE A 4 -36.36 11.51 -11.44
N LEU A 5 -36.81 10.35 -11.89
CA LEU A 5 -36.06 9.17 -12.31
C LEU A 5 -35.57 9.39 -13.75
N LYS A 6 -34.34 8.96 -14.09
CA LYS A 6 -34.05 8.10 -15.26
C LYS A 6 -32.57 7.77 -15.39
N ILE A 7 -32.31 6.49 -15.18
CA ILE A 7 -31.06 5.74 -15.32
C ILE A 7 -30.70 5.64 -16.81
N PHE A 8 -29.42 5.86 -17.12
CA PHE A 8 -28.83 5.71 -18.44
C PHE A 8 -28.91 4.26 -18.92
N SER A 9 -29.57 4.05 -20.05
CA SER A 9 -29.57 2.79 -20.81
C SER A 9 -29.38 3.14 -22.28
N PHE A 10 -28.15 3.04 -22.79
CA PHE A 10 -27.89 2.88 -24.22
C PHE A 10 -26.61 2.05 -24.40
N VAL A 11 -26.79 0.79 -24.73
CA VAL A 11 -25.75 -0.13 -25.19
C VAL A 11 -25.72 -0.10 -26.73
N ALA A 12 -24.49 -0.03 -27.24
CA ALA A 12 -24.00 -0.48 -28.54
C ALA A 12 -24.46 0.26 -29.82
N LEU A 13 -23.48 0.85 -30.50
CA LEU A 13 -23.31 0.65 -31.93
C LEU A 13 -21.82 0.41 -32.27
N LEU A 14 -21.57 -0.73 -32.91
CA LEU A 14 -20.29 -1.23 -33.41
C LEU A 14 -19.62 -0.27 -34.39
N PHE A 15 -18.28 -0.24 -34.38
CA PHE A 15 -17.50 -0.32 -35.62
C PHE A 15 -16.30 -1.25 -35.40
N LEU A 16 -16.37 -2.43 -36.03
CA LEU A 16 -15.25 -3.33 -36.26
C LEU A 16 -14.61 -2.97 -37.60
N ILE A 17 -13.31 -2.63 -37.61
CA ILE A 17 -12.47 -2.75 -38.80
C ILE A 17 -11.04 -3.18 -38.41
N ASN A 18 -10.75 -4.45 -38.72
CA ASN A 18 -9.51 -5.09 -39.20
C ASN A 18 -8.14 -5.00 -38.48
N ALA A 19 -7.56 -6.20 -38.33
CA ALA A 19 -6.16 -6.55 -38.07
C ALA A 19 -5.17 -5.88 -39.05
N SER A 20 -3.93 -5.53 -38.69
CA SER A 20 -2.75 -6.41 -38.61
C SER A 20 -1.52 -5.59 -38.13
N PRO A 21 -0.43 -6.21 -37.65
CA PRO A 21 0.69 -5.54 -36.98
C PRO A 21 1.81 -5.13 -37.95
N LEU A 22 2.52 -4.02 -37.67
CA LEU A 22 3.99 -3.84 -37.77
C LEU A 22 4.34 -2.32 -37.80
N PHE A 23 5.44 -2.01 -37.10
CA PHE A 23 6.39 -0.90 -37.35
C PHE A 23 6.04 0.54 -36.90
N ALA A 24 6.63 0.95 -35.77
CA ALA A 24 7.30 2.25 -35.57
C ALA A 24 8.10 2.18 -34.25
N GLN A 25 9.41 1.93 -34.30
CA GLN A 25 10.52 2.88 -34.45
C GLN A 25 11.08 3.35 -33.09
N LYS A 26 12.17 2.68 -32.69
CA LYS A 26 13.34 3.16 -31.94
C LYS A 26 13.34 4.68 -31.66
N ILE A 27 13.14 5.07 -30.40
CA ILE A 27 13.58 6.38 -29.90
C ILE A 27 14.92 6.20 -29.20
N ILE A 28 15.90 6.90 -29.75
CA ILE A 28 17.26 7.09 -29.26
C ILE A 28 17.18 8.10 -28.12
N ILE A 29 17.64 7.74 -26.92
CA ILE A 29 18.02 8.76 -25.92
C ILE A 29 19.47 9.11 -26.21
N ASN A 30 19.67 10.32 -26.75
CA ASN A 30 20.98 10.91 -26.97
C ASN A 30 21.59 11.35 -25.64
N GLY A 31 22.85 10.97 -25.41
CA GLY A 31 23.82 11.77 -24.69
C GLY A 31 23.75 11.78 -23.16
N ILE A 32 24.47 10.85 -22.54
CA ILE A 32 25.36 11.21 -21.43
C ILE A 32 26.75 10.72 -21.86
N ASN A 33 27.59 11.66 -22.29
CA ASN A 33 29.02 11.42 -22.41
C ASN A 33 29.57 11.64 -20.99
N ASP A 34 29.93 10.56 -20.31
CA ASP A 34 31.00 10.60 -19.33
C ASP A 34 31.88 9.39 -19.60
N GLU A 35 33.17 9.67 -19.68
CA GLU A 35 34.23 8.84 -20.23
C GLU A 35 34.29 7.48 -19.52
N PHE A 36 34.10 6.40 -20.28
CA PHE A 36 34.42 5.07 -19.79
C PHE A 36 35.94 4.88 -19.88
N GLU A 37 36.68 5.46 -18.93
CA GLU A 37 38.08 5.09 -18.70
C GLU A 37 38.13 3.63 -18.24
N ASN A 38 38.43 2.77 -19.21
CA ASN A 38 39.21 1.53 -19.14
C ASN A 38 39.65 1.05 -17.74
N ILE A 39 38.81 0.24 -17.06
CA ILE A 39 39.22 -0.51 -15.86
C ILE A 39 39.46 -1.98 -16.25
N ASN A 40 40.72 -2.39 -16.12
CA ASN A 40 41.23 -3.76 -16.32
C ASN A 40 40.55 -4.76 -15.35
N PRO A 41 40.05 -5.94 -15.79
CA PRO A 41 39.21 -6.80 -14.96
C PRO A 41 40.06 -7.70 -14.06
N THR A 42 40.65 -7.14 -13.00
CA THR A 42 41.18 -7.93 -11.87
C THR A 42 41.00 -7.19 -10.55
N SER A 43 39.75 -7.04 -10.11
CA SER A 43 39.46 -7.12 -8.69
C SER A 43 38.07 -7.75 -8.54
N LYS A 44 37.96 -8.78 -7.71
CA LYS A 44 36.67 -9.34 -7.31
C LYS A 44 35.96 -8.31 -6.44
N THR A 45 35.27 -7.37 -7.06
CA THR A 45 34.25 -6.57 -6.38
C THR A 45 32.92 -7.28 -6.61
N ASN A 46 32.31 -7.68 -5.51
CA ASN A 46 30.96 -8.20 -5.48
C ASN A 46 30.03 -7.03 -5.82
N ILE A 47 29.81 -6.79 -7.13
CA ILE A 47 28.83 -5.84 -7.63
C ILE A 47 27.45 -6.49 -7.39
N LEU A 48 27.01 -6.41 -6.13
CA LEU A 48 25.60 -6.49 -5.82
C LEU A 48 24.99 -5.25 -6.45
N THR A 49 24.25 -5.46 -7.52
CA THR A 49 23.33 -4.51 -8.11
C THR A 49 22.43 -3.99 -7.00
N LYS A 50 22.79 -2.83 -6.42
CA LYS A 50 21.96 -2.06 -5.52
C LYS A 50 20.78 -1.58 -6.35
N GLU A 51 19.75 -2.41 -6.44
CA GLU A 51 18.45 -2.06 -7.00
C GLU A 51 18.05 -0.73 -6.36
N ARG A 52 18.01 0.32 -7.17
CA ARG A 52 17.62 1.66 -6.72
C ARG A 52 16.12 1.57 -6.43
N SER A 53 15.76 1.35 -5.16
CA SER A 53 14.37 1.46 -4.72
C SER A 53 13.91 2.88 -5.02
N ARG A 54 12.83 3.02 -5.79
CA ARG A 54 12.12 4.29 -5.91
C ARG A 54 11.61 4.67 -4.51
N ASP A 55 11.72 5.94 -4.16
CA ASP A 55 11.14 6.47 -2.92
C ASP A 55 9.61 6.33 -2.95
N PHE A 56 8.99 6.04 -1.81
CA PHE A 56 7.54 5.89 -1.72
C PHE A 56 6.84 7.22 -2.00
N GLU A 57 5.86 7.22 -2.91
CA GLU A 57 4.99 8.37 -3.18
C GLU A 57 3.53 8.02 -2.87
N CYS A 58 2.75 9.00 -2.41
CA CYS A 58 1.34 8.75 -2.13
C CYS A 58 0.58 8.36 -3.41
N GLY A 59 -0.22 7.30 -3.34
CA GLY A 59 -0.77 6.59 -4.50
C GLY A 59 -0.09 5.25 -4.76
N ASP A 60 1.15 5.06 -4.29
CA ASP A 60 1.78 3.76 -4.24
C ASP A 60 1.11 2.86 -3.20
N VAL A 61 1.26 1.55 -3.39
CA VAL A 61 0.84 0.58 -2.39
C VAL A 61 1.88 0.56 -1.27
N PHE A 62 1.48 0.95 -0.07
CA PHE A 62 2.29 0.78 1.13
C PHE A 62 2.28 -0.69 1.55
N VAL A 63 3.46 -1.29 1.74
CA VAL A 63 3.57 -2.63 2.30
C VAL A 63 4.11 -2.50 3.73
N ASP A 64 3.30 -2.88 4.70
CA ASP A 64 3.71 -2.84 6.11
C ASP A 64 4.85 -3.84 6.33
N PRO A 65 6.07 -3.39 6.71
CA PRO A 65 7.21 -4.28 6.87
C PRO A 65 7.05 -5.25 8.05
N ARG A 66 6.11 -4.98 8.98
CA ARG A 66 5.92 -5.77 10.19
C ARG A 66 5.16 -7.07 9.93
N ASP A 67 4.32 -7.11 8.90
CA ASP A 67 3.50 -8.30 8.56
C ASP A 67 3.32 -8.57 7.05
N GLY A 68 3.89 -7.72 6.19
CA GLY A 68 3.82 -7.85 4.73
C GLY A 68 2.46 -7.47 4.13
N LYS A 69 1.53 -6.90 4.89
CA LYS A 69 0.21 -6.52 4.34
C LYS A 69 0.31 -5.26 3.48
N SER A 70 -0.35 -5.31 2.33
CA SER A 70 -0.37 -4.23 1.34
C SER A 70 -1.59 -3.33 1.48
N TYR A 71 -1.39 -2.03 1.67
CA TYR A 71 -2.41 -1.00 1.82
C TYR A 71 -2.34 -0.05 0.61
N PRO A 72 -3.41 0.07 -0.21
CA PRO A 72 -3.47 1.17 -1.17
C PRO A 72 -3.40 2.49 -0.41
N THR A 73 -2.88 3.53 -1.03
CA THR A 73 -2.81 4.86 -0.41
C THR A 73 -3.47 5.91 -1.28
N VAL A 74 -3.98 6.95 -0.65
CA VAL A 74 -4.70 8.04 -1.33
C VAL A 74 -4.31 9.38 -0.71
N GLN A 75 -3.95 10.33 -1.57
CA GLN A 75 -3.66 11.69 -1.15
C GLN A 75 -4.98 12.45 -0.94
N ILE A 76 -5.19 12.98 0.26
CA ILE A 76 -6.33 13.85 0.58
C ILE A 76 -5.79 15.13 1.22
N GLY A 77 -5.87 16.24 0.49
CA GLY A 77 -5.20 17.48 0.86
C GLY A 77 -3.69 17.29 0.86
N GLU A 78 -3.03 17.66 1.96
CA GLU A 78 -1.58 17.55 2.14
C GLU A 78 -1.15 16.22 2.78
N GLN A 79 -2.10 15.36 3.15
CA GLN A 79 -1.83 14.10 3.85
C GLN A 79 -2.06 12.88 2.96
N CYS A 80 -1.23 11.86 3.16
CA CYS A 80 -1.39 10.55 2.54
C CYS A 80 -2.11 9.60 3.50
N TRP A 81 -3.19 8.97 3.04
CA TRP A 81 -4.03 8.09 3.84
C TRP A 81 -3.96 6.66 3.34
N MET A 82 -4.08 5.68 4.24
CA MET A 82 -4.37 4.31 3.82
C MET A 82 -5.79 4.25 3.27
N GLY A 83 -5.96 3.66 2.09
CA GLY A 83 -7.26 3.43 1.45
C GLY A 83 -8.03 2.25 2.03
N LYS A 84 -7.46 1.53 3.01
CA LYS A 84 -8.12 0.47 3.78
C LYS A 84 -7.72 0.55 5.24
N ASN A 85 -8.58 0.03 6.12
CA ASN A 85 -8.32 -0.02 7.55
C ASN A 85 -7.13 -0.94 7.88
N LEU A 86 -6.37 -0.57 8.92
CA LEU A 86 -5.24 -1.36 9.43
C LEU A 86 -5.70 -2.78 9.82
N ASN A 87 -4.82 -3.77 9.62
CA ASN A 87 -5.08 -5.18 9.95
C ASN A 87 -3.81 -5.85 10.50
N PHE A 88 -3.12 -5.15 11.40
CA PHE A 88 -1.88 -5.58 12.02
C PHE A 88 -2.13 -6.27 13.38
N GLY A 89 -1.31 -7.27 13.74
CA GLY A 89 -1.40 -7.95 15.04
C GLY A 89 -2.13 -9.30 15.03
N GLN A 90 -2.12 -9.98 16.17
CA GLN A 90 -2.70 -11.29 16.44
C GLN A 90 -4.19 -11.16 16.77
N MET A 91 -5.03 -11.93 16.07
CA MET A 91 -6.44 -12.01 16.40
C MET A 91 -6.62 -12.72 17.75
N ILE A 92 -7.38 -12.12 18.65
CA ILE A 92 -7.85 -12.74 19.89
C ILE A 92 -9.37 -12.88 19.85
N ASP A 93 -9.89 -13.81 20.65
CA ASP A 93 -11.33 -14.01 20.80
C ASP A 93 -12.00 -12.77 21.41
N ASN A 94 -13.19 -12.42 20.93
CA ASN A 94 -13.92 -11.22 21.38
C ASN A 94 -14.31 -11.25 22.87
N ALA A 95 -14.33 -12.42 23.53
CA ALA A 95 -14.52 -12.56 24.96
C ALA A 95 -13.24 -12.26 25.78
N THR A 96 -12.08 -12.22 25.13
CA THR A 96 -10.79 -11.91 25.75
C THR A 96 -10.49 -10.43 25.66
N ASN A 97 -9.85 -9.84 26.67
CA ASN A 97 -9.46 -8.45 26.67
C ASN A 97 -8.03 -8.28 26.11
N MET A 98 -7.82 -7.24 25.29
CA MET A 98 -6.48 -6.81 24.90
C MET A 98 -5.68 -6.32 26.12
N THR A 99 -4.42 -6.73 26.23
CA THR A 99 -3.54 -6.44 27.38
C THR A 99 -2.17 -5.92 26.95
N ASN A 100 -1.56 -5.11 27.81
CA ASN A 100 -0.18 -4.63 27.59
C ASN A 100 0.83 -5.76 27.83
N ASN A 101 1.09 -6.57 26.80
CA ASN A 101 1.96 -7.74 26.87
C ASN A 101 3.04 -7.76 25.77
N GLY A 102 3.19 -6.65 25.03
CA GLY A 102 4.16 -6.52 23.94
C GLY A 102 3.76 -7.23 22.64
N ILE A 103 2.56 -7.82 22.58
CA ILE A 103 1.99 -8.41 21.37
C ILE A 103 0.87 -7.49 20.89
N ALA A 104 0.92 -7.10 19.62
CA ALA A 104 -0.17 -6.37 19.00
C ALA A 104 -1.41 -7.28 18.91
N GLU A 105 -2.49 -6.93 19.59
CA GLU A 105 -3.73 -7.72 19.64
C GLU A 105 -4.84 -7.05 18.84
N LYS A 106 -5.69 -7.85 18.19
CA LYS A 106 -6.82 -7.35 17.39
C LYS A 106 -8.08 -8.19 17.56
N TYR A 107 -9.23 -7.58 17.32
CA TYR A 107 -10.47 -8.31 17.06
C TYR A 107 -10.80 -8.27 15.58
N CYS A 108 -11.49 -9.31 15.11
CA CYS A 108 -12.21 -9.28 13.84
C CYS A 108 -13.70 -9.19 14.11
N TYR A 109 -14.42 -8.45 13.27
CA TYR A 109 -15.88 -8.34 13.38
C TYR A 109 -16.53 -9.75 13.36
N ASP A 110 -17.54 -9.97 14.20
CA ASP A 110 -18.19 -11.26 14.44
C ASP A 110 -17.25 -12.42 14.85
N ASN A 111 -16.07 -12.11 15.39
CA ASN A 111 -15.05 -13.12 15.72
C ASN A 111 -14.68 -14.01 14.52
N ASN A 112 -14.79 -13.48 13.30
CA ASN A 112 -14.48 -14.20 12.06
C ASN A 112 -13.22 -13.59 11.42
N PRO A 113 -12.12 -14.34 11.25
CA PRO A 113 -10.89 -13.82 10.67
C PRO A 113 -11.06 -13.24 9.26
N ALA A 114 -11.98 -13.78 8.44
CA ALA A 114 -12.25 -13.26 7.10
C ALA A 114 -12.79 -11.82 7.10
N ASN A 115 -13.43 -11.41 8.20
CA ASN A 115 -13.93 -10.04 8.35
C ASN A 115 -12.79 -9.04 8.59
N CYS A 116 -11.65 -9.46 9.16
CA CYS A 116 -10.47 -8.60 9.25
C CYS A 116 -9.88 -8.29 7.86
N ASP A 117 -9.94 -9.25 6.93
CA ASP A 117 -9.44 -9.04 5.58
C ASP A 117 -10.35 -8.13 4.75
N THR A 118 -11.66 -8.16 5.04
CA THR A 118 -12.67 -7.35 4.33
C THR A 118 -12.81 -5.94 4.91
N TYR A 119 -12.87 -5.81 6.24
CA TYR A 119 -13.21 -4.55 6.92
C TYR A 119 -12.03 -3.93 7.69
N GLY A 120 -10.91 -4.63 7.77
CA GLY A 120 -9.83 -4.31 8.70
C GLY A 120 -10.13 -4.79 10.12
N ALA A 121 -9.16 -4.55 10.99
CA ALA A 121 -9.18 -5.01 12.36
C ALA A 121 -9.76 -3.96 13.31
N LEU A 122 -10.28 -4.43 14.44
CA LEU A 122 -10.83 -3.61 15.51
C LEU A 122 -9.86 -3.63 16.69
N TYR A 123 -9.58 -2.45 17.23
CA TYR A 123 -8.61 -2.25 18.30
C TYR A 123 -9.23 -1.50 19.47
N LYS A 124 -8.76 -1.79 20.68
CA LYS A 124 -9.04 -0.94 21.84
C LYS A 124 -8.11 0.27 21.84
N TRP A 125 -8.57 1.38 22.41
CA TRP A 125 -7.77 2.60 22.52
C TRP A 125 -6.40 2.37 23.16
N GLY A 126 -6.36 1.60 24.25
CA GLY A 126 -5.10 1.26 24.92
C GLY A 126 -4.13 0.54 23.98
N GLU A 127 -4.62 -0.36 23.13
CA GLU A 127 -3.81 -1.06 22.15
C GLU A 127 -3.27 -0.13 21.06
N VAL A 128 -4.14 0.70 20.48
CA VAL A 128 -3.77 1.69 19.45
C VAL A 128 -2.73 2.67 19.99
N MET A 129 -2.84 3.08 21.25
CA MET A 129 -1.92 4.01 21.88
C MET A 129 -0.72 3.33 22.56
N GLN A 130 -0.53 2.02 22.41
CA GLN A 130 0.49 1.26 23.17
C GLN A 130 0.48 1.58 24.68
N TYR A 131 -0.71 1.75 25.26
CA TYR A 131 -0.96 2.00 26.66
C TYR A 131 -0.29 3.25 27.24
N THR A 132 0.07 4.21 26.39
CA THR A 132 0.48 5.56 26.80
C THR A 132 -0.67 6.57 26.68
N THR A 133 -0.54 7.69 27.38
CA THR A 133 -1.44 8.85 27.30
C THR A 133 -0.77 10.07 26.66
N THR A 134 0.48 9.94 26.21
CA THR A 134 1.21 11.01 25.53
C THR A 134 0.62 11.22 24.13
N GLU A 135 0.31 12.48 23.79
CA GLU A 135 -0.18 12.84 22.47
C GLU A 135 0.93 12.73 21.41
N GLY A 136 0.55 12.41 20.17
CA GLY A 136 1.48 12.36 19.03
C GLY A 136 2.45 11.19 19.04
N VAL A 137 2.24 10.17 19.89
CA VAL A 137 3.02 8.93 19.82
C VAL A 137 2.69 8.12 18.58
N GLN A 138 3.65 7.30 18.14
CA GLN A 138 3.48 6.38 17.01
C GLN A 138 2.31 5.40 17.21
N GLY A 139 2.13 4.93 18.45
CA GLY A 139 1.10 3.95 18.76
C GLY A 139 1.26 2.68 17.92
N LEU A 140 0.14 2.12 17.46
CA LEU A 140 0.11 0.91 16.64
C LEU A 140 0.40 1.18 15.15
N CYS A 141 0.47 2.43 14.72
CA CYS A 141 0.72 2.79 13.33
C CYS A 141 2.14 2.34 12.90
N PRO A 142 2.35 1.90 11.64
CA PRO A 142 3.69 1.63 11.13
C PRO A 142 4.51 2.91 10.98
N ASP A 143 5.85 2.78 10.94
CA ASP A 143 6.77 3.93 10.82
C ASP A 143 6.37 4.86 9.67
N GLY A 144 6.30 6.17 9.96
CA GLY A 144 5.90 7.21 9.00
C GLY A 144 4.39 7.39 8.84
N TRP A 145 3.56 6.63 9.57
CA TRP A 145 2.10 6.77 9.60
C TRP A 145 1.62 7.20 10.99
N HIS A 146 0.59 8.05 11.04
CA HIS A 146 -0.01 8.57 12.27
C HIS A 146 -1.53 8.69 12.11
#